data_AF-A0A969C2N0-F1
#
_entry.id   AF-A0A969C2N0-F1
#
_cell.length_a   1.000
_cell.length_b   1.000
_cell.length_c   1.000
_cell.angle_alpha   90.00
_cell.angle_beta   90.00
_cell.angle_gamma   90.00
#
_symmetry.space_group_name_H-M   'P 1'
#
loop_
_entity.id
_entity.type
_entity.pdbx_description
1 polymer ?
#
loop_
_entity_poly.entity_id
_entity_poly.type
_entity_poly.pdbx_seq_one_letter_code
_entity_poly.pdbx_strand_id
1 'polypeptide(L)'
;MGIKNAKILLTLLPFALLAGCGGSKAPVASASTAIKDVPVTSAPRPTVSVKGLEAVMGKDSAALIRLFGEPRLNVQEIYGRKLQFSGNACVLDAYLYPDGKDGGEIVTHVDARRSDGAEVDRASCVNALQKR
;
A
#
# COMPACT_ATOMS: atom_id res chain seq x y z
N MET A 1 -13.89 -51.84 -50.49
CA MET A 1 -12.43 -51.70 -50.77
C MET A 1 -12.02 -50.32 -50.29
N GLY A 2 -11.23 -50.07 -49.25
CA GLY A 2 -10.52 -50.90 -48.29
C GLY A 2 -9.56 -50.00 -47.49
N ILE A 3 -9.54 -50.20 -46.16
CA ILE A 3 -8.35 -50.24 -45.26
C ILE A 3 -7.38 -49.03 -45.28
N LYS A 4 -7.37 -48.11 -44.28
CA LYS A 4 -6.89 -48.18 -42.87
C LYS A 4 -5.52 -47.46 -42.66
N ASN A 5 -5.51 -46.54 -41.69
CA ASN A 5 -4.56 -46.41 -40.56
C ASN A 5 -3.09 -45.93 -40.74
N ALA A 6 -2.78 -44.90 -39.93
CA ALA A 6 -1.76 -44.87 -38.85
C ALA A 6 -0.29 -44.46 -39.12
N LYS A 7 0.13 -43.41 -38.40
CA LYS A 7 1.20 -43.39 -37.37
C LYS A 7 1.34 -41.94 -36.86
N ILE A 8 0.82 -41.57 -35.69
CA ILE A 8 1.47 -41.66 -34.37
C ILE A 8 2.98 -41.36 -34.45
N LEU A 9 3.35 -40.13 -34.10
CA LEU A 9 4.57 -39.90 -33.34
C LEU A 9 4.28 -38.93 -32.20
N LEU A 10 4.03 -39.57 -31.07
CA LEU A 10 3.89 -39.02 -29.72
C LEU A 10 5.28 -38.57 -29.24
N THR A 11 5.58 -37.28 -29.25
CA THR A 11 6.71 -36.73 -28.49
C THR A 11 6.20 -36.20 -27.17
N LEU A 12 6.43 -37.01 -26.13
CA LEU A 12 6.27 -36.66 -24.72
C LEU A 12 7.12 -35.44 -24.38
N LEU A 13 6.50 -34.38 -23.85
CA LEU A 13 7.18 -33.36 -23.04
C LEU A 13 6.78 -33.55 -21.56
N PRO A 14 7.74 -33.53 -20.63
CA PRO A 14 7.54 -34.05 -19.28
C PRO A 14 6.64 -33.12 -18.45
N PHE A 15 5.58 -33.72 -17.89
CA PHE A 15 4.80 -33.13 -16.82
C PHE A 15 5.71 -32.93 -15.60
N ALA A 16 6.10 -31.69 -15.32
CA ALA A 16 6.78 -31.34 -14.09
C ALA A 16 5.81 -31.52 -12.92
N LEU A 17 6.00 -32.61 -12.17
CA LEU A 17 5.35 -32.83 -10.88
C LEU A 17 5.84 -31.76 -9.89
N LEU A 18 5.02 -30.73 -9.65
CA LEU A 18 5.18 -29.90 -8.47
C LEU A 18 4.81 -30.74 -7.25
N ALA A 19 5.83 -31.19 -6.52
CA ALA A 19 5.70 -31.77 -5.20
C ALA A 19 5.12 -30.72 -4.24
N GLY A 20 3.84 -30.88 -3.87
CA GLY A 20 3.21 -30.11 -2.82
C GLY A 20 3.78 -30.53 -1.46
N CYS A 21 4.44 -29.61 -0.77
CA CYS A 21 4.87 -29.82 0.61
C CYS A 21 3.64 -29.74 1.53
N GLY A 22 3.22 -30.88 2.07
CA GLY A 22 2.18 -30.97 3.10
C GLY A 22 2.68 -30.41 4.42
N GLY A 23 2.20 -29.22 4.80
CA GLY A 23 2.41 -28.66 6.12
C GLY A 23 1.40 -29.24 7.11
N SER A 24 1.90 -30.04 8.05
CA SER A 24 1.14 -30.57 9.19
C SER A 24 0.47 -29.45 9.99
N LYS A 25 -0.86 -29.53 10.19
CA LYS A 25 -1.57 -28.68 11.15
C LYS A 25 -1.20 -29.13 12.57
N ALA A 26 -0.32 -28.40 13.22
CA ALA A 26 -0.18 -28.47 14.67
C ALA A 26 -1.40 -27.78 15.33
N PRO A 27 -1.98 -28.34 16.41
CA PRO A 27 -2.98 -27.62 17.18
C PRO A 27 -2.29 -26.46 17.91
N VAL A 28 -2.64 -25.23 17.56
CA VAL A 28 -2.22 -24.05 18.32
C VAL A 28 -3.06 -24.03 19.60
N ALA A 29 -2.46 -24.41 20.72
CA ALA A 29 -3.04 -24.16 22.03
C ALA A 29 -3.14 -22.64 22.22
N SER A 30 -4.36 -22.12 22.44
CA SER A 30 -4.60 -20.73 22.82
C SER A 30 -3.98 -20.46 24.20
N ALA A 31 -2.74 -20.00 24.22
CA ALA A 31 -2.17 -19.34 25.37
C ALA A 31 -2.59 -17.86 25.32
N SER A 32 -3.69 -17.54 25.99
CA SER A 32 -4.09 -16.15 26.25
C SER A 32 -3.06 -15.52 27.18
N THR A 33 -2.04 -14.89 26.60
CA THR A 33 -1.08 -14.09 27.35
C THR A 33 -1.66 -12.68 27.46
N ALA A 34 -1.96 -12.27 28.69
CA ALA A 34 -2.37 -10.91 28.99
C ALA A 34 -1.33 -9.93 28.42
N ILE A 35 -1.77 -9.08 27.48
CA ILE A 35 -0.96 -8.02 26.91
C ILE A 35 -0.67 -7.04 28.04
N LYS A 36 0.55 -7.05 28.56
CA LYS A 36 1.03 -5.95 29.40
C LYS A 36 1.21 -4.74 28.49
N ASP A 37 0.48 -3.67 28.76
CA ASP A 37 0.68 -2.36 28.16
C ASP A 37 2.15 -1.93 28.37
N VAL A 38 2.96 -2.08 27.33
CA VAL A 38 4.32 -1.55 27.31
C VAL A 38 4.19 -0.08 26.94
N PRO A 39 4.71 0.86 27.75
CA PRO A 39 4.71 2.27 27.38
C PRO A 39 5.52 2.42 26.09
N VAL A 40 4.83 2.82 25.01
CA VAL A 40 5.45 3.13 23.73
C VAL A 40 6.31 4.37 23.93
N THR A 41 7.60 4.18 24.17
CA THR A 41 8.55 5.29 24.16
C THR A 41 8.58 5.82 22.72
N SER A 42 8.01 7.00 22.50
CA SER A 42 8.02 7.63 21.19
C SER A 42 9.46 8.04 20.89
N ALA A 43 10.14 7.29 20.02
CA ALA A 43 11.41 7.72 19.46
C ALA A 43 11.26 9.14 18.87
N PRO A 44 12.30 9.99 18.91
CA PRO A 44 12.27 11.31 18.29
C PRO A 44 11.82 11.17 16.84
N ARG A 45 10.68 11.76 16.48
CA ARG A 45 10.20 11.72 15.10
C ARG A 45 11.15 12.55 14.24
N PRO A 46 11.66 12.03 13.12
CA PRO A 46 12.42 12.83 12.18
C PRO A 46 11.57 14.04 11.77
N THR A 47 12.20 15.22 11.79
CA THR A 47 11.55 16.45 11.33
C THR A 47 11.34 16.36 9.82
N VAL A 48 10.15 15.94 9.40
CA VAL A 48 9.75 15.95 7.99
C VAL A 48 9.62 17.42 7.58
N SER A 49 10.41 17.84 6.59
CA SER A 49 10.25 19.18 6.02
C SER A 49 8.85 19.31 5.43
N VAL A 50 8.10 20.30 5.91
CA VAL A 50 6.73 20.60 5.46
C VAL A 50 6.69 21.66 4.37
N LYS A 51 7.85 22.21 3.97
CA LYS A 51 7.94 23.28 2.98
C LYS A 51 7.30 22.83 1.65
N GLY A 52 6.28 23.56 1.20
CA GLY A 52 5.55 23.25 -0.03
C GLY A 52 4.55 22.09 0.11
N LEU A 53 4.32 21.59 1.33
CA LEU A 53 3.36 20.53 1.65
C LEU A 53 2.27 21.00 2.61
N GLU A 54 2.16 22.29 2.87
CA GLU A 54 1.24 22.90 3.85
C GLU A 54 -0.24 22.63 3.51
N ALA A 55 -0.54 22.44 2.22
CA ALA A 55 -1.86 22.06 1.75
C ALA A 55 -2.27 20.63 2.14
N VAL A 56 -1.32 19.78 2.54
CA VAL A 56 -1.51 18.33 2.71
C VAL A 56 -1.13 17.87 4.12
N MET A 57 0.01 18.31 4.66
CA MET A 57 0.49 17.90 5.98
C MET A 57 -0.47 18.37 7.08
N GLY A 58 -0.84 17.45 7.97
CA GLY A 58 -1.78 17.70 9.06
C GLY A 58 -3.24 17.85 8.62
N LYS A 59 -3.57 17.55 7.36
CA LYS A 59 -4.97 17.53 6.89
C LYS A 59 -5.57 16.14 7.04
N ASP A 60 -6.89 16.09 7.20
CA ASP A 60 -7.65 14.85 7.21
C ASP A 60 -7.95 14.34 5.78
N SER A 61 -8.59 13.18 5.68
CA SER A 61 -8.96 12.59 4.39
C SER A 61 -9.95 13.45 3.60
N ALA A 62 -10.89 14.11 4.27
CA ALA A 62 -11.92 14.91 3.59
C ALA A 62 -11.31 16.15 2.93
N ALA A 63 -10.34 16.79 3.58
CA ALA A 63 -9.56 17.88 3.03
C ALA A 63 -8.74 17.45 1.81
N LEU A 64 -8.12 16.27 1.83
CA LEU A 64 -7.40 15.74 0.66
C LEU A 64 -8.34 15.43 -0.51
N ILE A 65 -9.52 14.85 -0.24
CA ILE A 65 -10.52 14.57 -1.27
C ILE A 65 -11.02 15.87 -1.89
N ARG A 66 -11.28 16.90 -1.09
CA ARG A 66 -11.63 18.24 -1.61
C ARG A 66 -10.51 18.85 -2.47
N LEU A 67 -9.26 18.56 -2.15
CA LEU A 67 -8.10 19.14 -2.83
C LEU A 67 -7.75 18.42 -4.14
N PHE A 68 -7.83 17.08 -4.15
CA PHE A 68 -7.33 16.24 -5.24
C PHE A 68 -8.41 15.43 -5.96
N GLY A 69 -9.65 15.42 -5.46
CA GLY A 69 -10.73 14.53 -5.87
C GLY A 69 -10.66 13.16 -5.19
N GLU A 70 -11.44 12.20 -5.70
CA GLU A 70 -11.44 10.83 -5.17
C GLU A 70 -10.05 10.17 -5.31
N PRO A 71 -9.56 9.50 -4.26
CA PRO A 71 -8.30 8.79 -4.31
C PRO A 71 -8.44 7.53 -5.18
N ARG A 72 -7.37 7.19 -5.91
CA ARG A 72 -7.27 5.92 -6.63
C ARG A 72 -7.25 4.72 -5.67
N LEU A 73 -6.63 4.90 -4.50
CA LEU A 73 -6.54 3.89 -3.45
C LEU A 73 -6.90 4.51 -2.11
N ASN A 74 -7.75 3.83 -1.35
CA ASN A 74 -8.05 4.15 0.04
C ASN A 74 -7.97 2.85 0.84
N VAL A 75 -6.90 2.70 1.64
CA VAL A 75 -6.59 1.47 2.38
C VAL A 75 -6.56 1.80 3.87
N GLN A 76 -7.39 1.11 4.64
CA GLN A 76 -7.31 1.13 6.10
C GLN A 76 -6.15 0.22 6.54
N GLU A 77 -5.25 0.77 7.33
CA GLU A 77 -4.16 0.05 8.01
C GLU A 77 -4.52 -0.17 9.48
N ILE A 78 -3.72 -0.97 10.20
CA ILE A 78 -3.99 -1.31 11.61
C ILE A 78 -4.06 -0.06 12.51
N TYR A 79 -3.22 0.94 12.24
CA TYR A 79 -3.09 2.14 13.06
C TYR A 79 -3.31 3.44 12.30
N GLY A 80 -3.84 3.38 11.08
CA GLY A 80 -3.96 4.56 10.23
C GLY A 80 -4.61 4.24 8.89
N ARG A 81 -4.43 5.13 7.93
CA ARG A 81 -5.01 5.03 6.59
C ARG A 81 -4.02 5.51 5.54
N LYS A 82 -3.98 4.82 4.41
CA LYS A 82 -3.24 5.24 3.22
C LYS A 82 -4.21 5.68 2.13
N LEU A 83 -4.03 6.90 1.64
CA LEU A 83 -4.68 7.40 0.43
C LEU A 83 -3.66 7.51 -0.70
N GLN A 84 -4.05 7.16 -1.93
CA GLN A 84 -3.23 7.36 -3.13
C GLN A 84 -3.96 8.21 -4.15
N PHE A 85 -3.29 9.25 -4.63
CA PHE A 85 -3.73 10.09 -5.72
C PHE A 85 -2.79 9.91 -6.90
N SER A 86 -3.31 9.99 -8.13
CA SER A 86 -2.50 9.82 -9.33
C SER A 86 -2.90 10.86 -10.36
N GLY A 87 -1.90 11.47 -10.98
CA GLY A 87 -2.03 12.35 -12.13
C GLY A 87 -0.96 12.01 -13.17
N ASN A 88 -0.98 12.72 -14.29
CA ASN A 88 -0.03 12.47 -15.39
C ASN A 88 1.44 12.64 -14.97
N ALA A 89 1.71 13.56 -14.05
CA ALA A 89 3.07 13.89 -13.61
C ALA A 89 3.61 12.94 -12.53
N CYS A 90 2.76 12.45 -11.63
CA CYS A 90 3.18 11.69 -10.46
C CYS A 90 2.03 10.96 -9.75
N VAL A 91 2.40 10.08 -8.83
CA VAL A 91 1.55 9.42 -7.83
C VAL A 91 1.96 9.94 -6.45
N LEU A 92 0.97 10.37 -5.66
CA LEU A 92 1.14 10.79 -4.27
C LEU A 92 0.49 9.75 -3.35
N ASP A 93 1.26 9.19 -2.44
CA ASP A 93 0.74 8.42 -1.31
C ASP A 93 0.71 9.32 -0.07
N ALA A 94 -0.45 9.44 0.58
CA ALA A 94 -0.62 10.15 1.84
C ALA A 94 -0.94 9.16 2.96
N TYR A 95 -0.15 9.21 4.03
CA TYR A 95 -0.29 8.34 5.19
C TYR A 95 -0.87 9.15 6.34
N LEU A 96 -2.07 8.76 6.75
CA LEU A 96 -2.82 9.39 7.81
C LEU A 96 -2.74 8.52 9.07
N TYR A 97 -2.37 9.15 10.18
CA TYR A 97 -2.33 8.49 11.49
C TYR A 97 -3.08 9.35 12.51
N PRO A 98 -3.55 8.75 13.62
CA PRO A 98 -4.18 9.50 14.70
C PRO A 98 -3.31 10.66 15.17
N ASP A 99 -3.90 11.86 15.25
CA ASP A 99 -3.23 13.08 15.73
C ASP A 99 -3.13 13.15 17.26
N GLY A 100 -3.71 12.17 17.96
CA GLY A 100 -3.80 12.09 19.42
C GLY A 100 -4.95 12.90 20.02
N LYS A 101 -5.80 13.52 19.20
CA LYS A 101 -6.96 14.32 19.62
C LYS A 101 -8.22 13.77 18.97
N ASP A 102 -9.15 13.32 19.81
CA ASP A 102 -10.47 12.83 19.38
C ASP A 102 -10.46 11.66 18.35
N GLY A 103 -9.28 11.04 18.11
CA GLY A 103 -9.11 9.92 17.19
C GLY A 103 -9.08 10.30 15.71
N GLY A 104 -8.94 11.58 15.36
CA GLY A 104 -8.86 12.02 13.96
C GLY A 104 -7.56 11.57 13.27
N GLU A 105 -7.68 10.99 12.08
CA GLU A 105 -6.51 10.63 11.25
C GLU A 105 -6.08 11.83 10.39
N ILE A 106 -4.84 12.30 10.57
CA ILE A 106 -4.24 13.38 9.79
C ILE A 106 -3.00 12.91 9.05
N VAL A 107 -2.69 13.54 7.92
CA VAL A 107 -1.47 13.26 7.18
C VAL A 107 -0.24 13.59 8.03
N THR A 108 0.54 12.57 8.37
CA THR A 108 1.85 12.76 9.03
C THR A 108 3.00 12.54 8.07
N HIS A 109 2.76 11.90 6.92
CA HIS A 109 3.78 11.62 5.92
C HIS A 109 3.17 11.53 4.52
N VAL A 110 3.99 11.88 3.51
CA VAL A 110 3.63 11.66 2.10
C VAL A 110 4.84 11.18 1.32
N ASP A 111 4.61 10.29 0.36
CA ASP A 111 5.59 9.90 -0.66
C ASP A 111 5.11 10.35 -2.04
N ALA A 112 6.05 10.68 -2.92
CA ALA A 112 5.76 11.04 -4.30
C ALA A 112 6.68 10.29 -5.26
N ARG A 113 6.08 9.69 -6.30
CA ARG A 113 6.82 8.92 -7.32
C ARG A 113 6.25 9.11 -8.71
N ARG A 114 7.04 8.79 -9.72
CA ARG A 114 6.57 8.56 -11.09
C ARG A 114 5.93 7.17 -11.21
N SER A 115 5.28 6.92 -12.34
CA SER A 115 4.65 5.63 -12.64
C SER A 115 5.63 4.46 -12.72
N ASP A 116 6.89 4.73 -13.03
CA ASP A 116 7.99 3.76 -13.02
C ASP A 116 8.60 3.52 -11.62
N GLY A 117 8.06 4.18 -10.59
CA GLY A 117 8.50 4.04 -9.20
C GLY A 117 9.62 4.99 -8.78
N ALA A 118 10.20 5.77 -9.69
CA ALA A 118 11.25 6.72 -9.33
C ALA A 118 10.69 7.83 -8.41
N GLU A 119 11.41 8.14 -7.33
CA GLU A 119 11.04 9.24 -6.42
C GLU A 119 11.04 10.58 -7.15
N VAL A 120 10.10 11.45 -6.78
CA VAL A 120 10.05 12.84 -7.25
C VAL A 120 9.84 13.79 -6.09
N ASP A 121 10.11 15.08 -6.33
CA ASP A 121 9.85 16.12 -5.35
C ASP A 121 8.36 16.13 -4.92
N ARG A 122 8.14 16.03 -3.61
CA ARG A 122 6.82 15.88 -2.99
C ARG A 122 5.97 17.14 -3.23
N ALA A 123 6.57 18.32 -3.07
CA ALA A 123 5.86 19.59 -3.24
C ALA A 123 5.44 19.81 -4.70
N SER A 124 6.31 19.49 -5.64
CA SER A 124 6.01 19.51 -7.08
C SER A 124 4.88 18.56 -7.44
N CYS A 125 4.87 17.36 -6.85
CA CYS A 125 3.79 16.40 -7.07
C CYS A 125 2.44 16.90 -6.53
N VAL A 126 2.41 17.44 -5.31
CA VAL A 126 1.22 18.08 -4.73
C VAL A 126 0.69 19.19 -5.64
N ASN A 127 1.58 20.08 -6.10
CA ASN A 127 1.20 21.17 -7.01
C ASN A 127 0.68 20.68 -8.37
N ALA A 128 1.23 19.58 -8.89
CA ALA A 128 0.76 18.99 -10.14
C ALA A 128 -0.63 18.36 -9.97
N LEU A 129 -0.89 17.67 -8.86
CA LEU A 129 -2.19 17.05 -8.58
C LEU A 129 -3.31 18.08 -8.37
N GLN A 130 -3.02 19.26 -7.83
CA GLN A 130 -4.01 20.35 -7.71
C GLN A 130 -4.47 20.93 -9.06
N LYS A 131 -3.70 20.69 -10.13
CA LYS A 131 -3.94 21.26 -11.47
C LYS A 131 -4.48 20.23 -12.47
N ARG A 132 -4.80 19.01 -12.03
CA ARG A 132 -5.21 17.88 -12.88
C ARG A 132 -6.58 18.07 -13.51
#